data_AF-I7M7Q7-F1
#
_entry.id   AF-I7M7Q7-F1
#
_cell.length_a   1.000
_cell.length_b   1.000
_cell.length_c   1.000
_cell.angle_alpha   90.00
_cell.angle_beta   90.00
_cell.angle_gamma   90.00
#
_symmetry.space_group_name_H-M   'P 1'
#
loop_
_entity.id
_entity.type
_entity.pdbx_description
1 polymer ?
#
loop_
_entity_poly.entity_id
_entity_poly.type
_entity_poly.pdbx_seq_one_letter_code
_entity_poly.pdbx_strand_id
1 'polypeptide(L)'
;MKYISIILLITLAMNSMVNATRNDELPLYLAIVAEEKQAHDQVFQFIDQSFYQLLSAFPDDADIINNDFNKLKGEIQSPWQYPDSWHTTVLYIGGDVAQTQTPYYQQFQPGKEVLLESFTFVYVPERIICGPVFPKDVLIANNCPHVTMMMGQWSAVASNYVLEALFTKDGPLQSEYQNKFFASAEGTLIQKFQNLAINNEVVDVYIIKVTGDKPHFKSIGDEEKVYAQAQQM
;
A
#
# COMPACT_ATOMS: atom_id res chain seq x y z
N MET A 1 23.52 -20.97 -8.99
CA MET A 1 23.45 -19.54 -9.35
C MET A 1 23.51 -18.75 -8.05
N LYS A 2 24.60 -18.02 -7.81
CA LYS A 2 24.81 -17.24 -6.58
C LYS A 2 24.27 -15.83 -6.83
N TYR A 3 23.22 -15.44 -6.12
CA TYR A 3 22.77 -14.05 -6.13
C TYR A 3 23.71 -13.22 -5.26
N ILE A 4 24.13 -12.09 -5.83
CA ILE A 4 24.99 -11.09 -5.19
C ILE A 4 24.07 -10.21 -4.33
N SER A 5 24.11 -10.38 -3.02
CA SER A 5 23.51 -9.43 -2.08
C SER A 5 24.39 -8.18 -2.05
N ILE A 6 23.91 -7.09 -2.66
CA ILE A 6 24.51 -5.77 -2.51
C ILE A 6 24.06 -5.21 -1.16
N ILE A 7 24.88 -5.43 -0.13
CA ILE A 7 24.78 -4.72 1.15
C ILE A 7 25.44 -3.36 0.94
N LEU A 8 24.63 -2.33 0.68
CA LEU A 8 25.10 -0.96 0.67
C LEU A 8 25.07 -0.44 2.12
N LEU A 9 26.22 -0.53 2.81
CA LEU A 9 26.47 0.22 4.05
C LEU A 9 26.51 1.70 3.70
N ILE A 10 25.52 2.47 4.15
CA ILE A 10 25.65 3.93 4.22
C ILE A 10 25.64 4.35 5.69
N THR A 11 26.75 4.98 6.02
CA THR A 11 27.23 5.42 7.33
C THR A 11 26.29 6.42 7.99
N LEU A 12 26.07 6.22 9.30
CA LEU A 12 25.54 7.21 10.23
C LEU A 12 26.18 8.59 10.02
N ALA A 13 25.36 9.58 9.70
CA ALA A 13 25.63 10.98 10.03
C ALA A 13 24.66 11.39 11.13
N MET A 14 25.07 11.14 12.38
CA MET A 14 24.61 11.96 13.50
C MET A 14 25.08 13.39 13.24
N ASN A 15 24.16 14.30 12.96
CA ASN A 15 24.43 15.74 13.10
C ASN A 15 23.15 16.50 13.42
N SER A 16 23.23 17.24 14.53
CA SER A 16 22.35 18.32 15.00
C SER A 16 20.88 17.95 15.27
N MET A 17 20.37 17.94 16.50
CA MET A 17 20.19 19.16 17.32
C MET A 17 20.06 20.43 16.45
N VAL A 18 19.11 20.42 15.51
CA VAL A 18 18.66 21.64 14.85
C VAL A 18 17.61 22.27 15.74
N ASN A 19 17.99 23.39 16.33
CA ASN A 19 17.19 24.38 17.05
C ASN A 19 15.69 24.35 16.73
N ALA A 20 14.90 23.79 17.66
CA ALA A 20 13.45 23.90 17.71
C ALA A 20 13.04 25.37 17.98
N THR A 21 12.91 26.12 16.90
CA THR A 21 12.15 27.39 16.83
C THR A 21 11.18 27.36 15.63
N ARG A 22 10.85 26.16 15.14
CA ARG A 22 9.70 25.94 14.25
C ARG A 22 8.47 25.78 15.14
N ASN A 23 7.37 26.44 14.79
CA ASN A 23 6.06 26.12 15.37
C ASN A 23 5.91 24.59 15.37
N ASP A 24 5.79 23.99 16.56
CA ASP A 24 5.67 22.55 16.80
C ASP A 24 4.30 22.03 16.33
N GLU A 25 4.00 22.19 15.05
CA GLU A 25 2.81 21.59 14.46
C GLU A 25 3.02 20.08 14.40
N LEU A 26 2.10 19.34 15.04
CA LEU A 26 2.12 17.89 15.01
C LEU A 26 2.03 17.37 13.57
N PRO A 27 2.76 16.30 13.21
CA PRO A 27 2.61 15.70 11.90
C PRO A 27 1.18 15.19 11.72
N LEU A 28 0.65 15.23 10.50
CA LEU A 28 -0.70 14.74 10.20
C LEU A 28 -0.82 13.22 10.43
N TYR A 29 0.22 12.47 10.09
CA TYR A 29 0.33 11.03 10.27
C TYR A 29 1.81 10.59 10.32
N LEU A 30 2.05 9.37 10.81
CA LEU A 30 3.31 8.64 10.73
C LEU A 30 3.19 7.56 9.66
N ALA A 31 4.23 7.36 8.83
CA ALA A 31 4.19 6.39 7.74
C ALA A 31 5.55 5.73 7.48
N ILE A 32 5.49 4.54 6.89
CA ILE A 32 6.64 3.85 6.30
C ILE A 32 6.57 4.09 4.80
N VAL A 33 7.57 4.78 4.25
CA VAL A 33 7.57 5.25 2.86
C VAL A 33 8.61 4.49 2.04
N ALA A 34 8.19 3.90 0.93
CA ALA A 34 9.09 3.23 0.01
C ALA A 34 9.97 4.24 -0.76
N GLU A 35 11.20 3.83 -1.07
CA GLU A 35 12.09 4.63 -1.92
C GLU A 35 11.53 4.70 -3.35
N GLU A 36 11.15 5.89 -3.81
CA GLU A 36 10.34 6.11 -5.03
C GLU A 36 10.90 5.41 -6.27
N LYS A 37 12.20 5.59 -6.54
CA LYS A 37 12.84 5.01 -7.73
C LYS A 37 12.78 3.48 -7.75
N GLN A 38 13.00 2.84 -6.60
CA GLN A 38 12.97 1.38 -6.50
C GLN A 38 11.53 0.87 -6.49
N ALA A 39 10.63 1.58 -5.83
CA ALA A 39 9.23 1.20 -5.72
C ALA A 39 8.53 1.25 -7.08
N HIS A 40 8.80 2.25 -7.91
CA HIS A 40 8.11 2.41 -9.20
C HIS A 40 8.21 1.16 -10.09
N ASP A 41 9.44 0.71 -10.39
CA ASP A 41 9.67 -0.43 -11.29
C ASP A 41 9.05 -1.71 -10.73
N GLN A 42 9.16 -1.93 -9.41
CA GLN A 42 8.64 -3.12 -8.75
C GLN A 42 7.11 -3.13 -8.67
N VAL A 43 6.48 -2.00 -8.33
CA VAL A 43 5.03 -1.87 -8.33
C VAL A 43 4.49 -2.12 -9.74
N PHE A 44 5.09 -1.50 -10.76
CA PHE A 44 4.62 -1.66 -12.12
C PHE A 44 4.77 -3.11 -12.61
N GLN A 45 5.91 -3.75 -12.36
CA GLN A 45 6.10 -5.16 -12.69
C GLN A 45 5.09 -6.06 -11.97
N PHE A 46 4.80 -5.79 -10.70
CA PHE A 46 3.81 -6.55 -9.92
C PHE A 46 2.39 -6.37 -10.47
N ILE A 47 2.02 -5.15 -10.85
CA ILE A 47 0.74 -4.85 -11.51
C ILE A 47 0.65 -5.60 -12.84
N ASP A 48 1.66 -5.49 -13.71
CA ASP A 48 1.69 -6.12 -15.04
C ASP A 48 1.49 -7.64 -14.95
N GLN A 49 2.24 -8.31 -14.08
CA GLN A 49 2.10 -9.75 -13.83
C GLN A 49 0.74 -10.13 -13.25
N SER A 50 0.15 -9.27 -12.42
CA SER A 50 -1.17 -9.51 -11.82
C SER A 50 -2.28 -9.39 -12.87
N PHE A 51 -2.21 -8.41 -13.77
CA PHE A 51 -3.17 -8.28 -14.87
C PHE A 51 -3.15 -9.49 -15.82
N TYR A 52 -1.97 -10.02 -16.16
CA TYR A 52 -1.89 -11.26 -16.96
C TYR A 52 -2.56 -12.45 -16.27
N GLN A 53 -2.43 -12.56 -14.95
CA GLN A 53 -3.10 -13.61 -14.18
C GLN A 53 -4.62 -13.41 -14.14
N LEU A 54 -5.10 -12.17 -13.99
CA LEU A 54 -6.53 -11.87 -14.05
C LEU A 54 -7.13 -12.22 -15.41
N LEU A 55 -6.48 -11.83 -16.51
CA LEU A 55 -6.95 -12.14 -17.87
C LEU A 55 -7.04 -13.66 -18.13
N SER A 56 -6.12 -14.43 -17.55
CA SER A 56 -6.15 -15.89 -17.62
C SER A 56 -7.27 -16.49 -16.77
N ALA A 57 -7.49 -15.96 -15.56
CA ALA A 57 -8.46 -16.49 -14.61
C ALA A 57 -9.92 -16.07 -14.88
N PHE A 58 -10.13 -14.91 -15.50
CA PHE A 58 -11.44 -14.31 -15.74
C PHE A 58 -11.62 -13.89 -17.21
N PRO A 59 -11.64 -14.84 -18.16
CA PRO A 59 -11.77 -14.53 -19.59
C PRO A 59 -13.08 -13.83 -19.95
N ASP A 60 -14.15 -14.07 -19.18
CA ASP A 60 -15.45 -13.40 -19.38
C ASP A 60 -15.41 -11.90 -19.03
N ASP A 61 -14.43 -11.47 -18.22
CA ASP A 61 -14.20 -10.08 -17.84
C ASP A 61 -13.04 -9.44 -18.62
N ALA A 62 -12.51 -10.14 -19.65
CA ALA A 62 -11.30 -9.73 -20.36
C ALA A 62 -11.38 -8.33 -20.96
N ASP A 63 -12.56 -7.90 -21.44
CA ASP A 63 -12.74 -6.57 -22.02
C ASP A 63 -12.48 -5.46 -20.99
N ILE A 64 -13.02 -5.61 -19.77
CA ILE A 64 -12.86 -4.62 -18.70
C ILE A 64 -11.41 -4.63 -18.19
N ILE A 65 -10.84 -5.82 -17.98
CA ILE A 65 -9.48 -5.98 -17.47
C ILE A 65 -8.46 -5.45 -18.49
N ASN A 66 -8.59 -5.78 -19.78
CA ASN A 66 -7.69 -5.29 -20.83
C ASN A 66 -7.79 -3.77 -21.01
N ASN A 67 -9.01 -3.21 -20.98
CA ASN A 67 -9.21 -1.78 -21.12
C ASN A 67 -8.41 -1.01 -20.06
N ASP A 68 -8.50 -1.41 -18.79
CA ASP A 68 -7.76 -0.75 -17.72
C ASP A 68 -6.26 -1.03 -17.78
N PHE A 69 -5.86 -2.24 -18.18
CA PHE A 69 -4.45 -2.55 -18.36
C PHE A 69 -3.79 -1.69 -19.43
N ASN A 70 -4.46 -1.47 -20.57
CA ASN A 70 -3.97 -0.63 -21.65
C ASN A 70 -3.92 0.86 -21.25
N LYS A 71 -4.88 1.33 -20.44
CA LYS A 71 -4.81 2.67 -19.81
C LYS A 71 -3.58 2.77 -18.91
N LEU A 72 -3.30 1.78 -18.07
CA LEU A 72 -2.13 1.76 -17.19
C LEU A 72 -0.80 1.78 -17.97
N LYS A 73 -0.75 1.12 -19.13
CA LYS A 73 0.43 1.12 -20.02
C LYS A 73 0.63 2.42 -20.81
N GLY A 74 -0.31 3.38 -20.70
CA GLY A 74 -0.28 4.63 -21.47
C GLY A 74 -0.56 4.45 -22.96
N GLU A 75 -1.12 3.31 -23.36
CA GLU A 75 -1.50 3.04 -24.76
C GLU A 75 -2.74 3.85 -25.17
N ILE A 76 -3.53 4.29 -24.18
CA ILE A 76 -4.68 5.18 -24.31
C ILE A 76 -4.69 6.22 -23.19
N GLN A 77 -5.51 7.27 -23.33
CA GLN A 77 -5.64 8.30 -22.28
C GLN A 77 -6.07 7.66 -20.95
N SER A 78 -5.23 7.79 -19.94
CA SER A 78 -5.39 7.08 -18.68
C SER A 78 -5.97 7.98 -17.60
N PRO A 79 -7.05 7.57 -16.92
CA PRO A 79 -7.47 8.18 -15.66
C PRO A 79 -6.61 7.70 -14.49
N TRP A 80 -5.75 6.70 -14.69
CA TRP A 80 -4.94 6.12 -13.62
C TRP A 80 -3.75 7.01 -13.30
N GLN A 81 -3.52 7.21 -12.01
CA GLN A 81 -2.47 8.04 -11.44
C GLN A 81 -1.73 7.27 -10.36
N TYR A 82 -0.42 7.50 -10.27
CA TYR A 82 0.36 7.04 -9.13
C TYR A 82 -0.02 7.85 -7.88
N PRO A 83 0.05 7.26 -6.68
CA PRO A 83 -0.01 8.05 -5.45
C PRO A 83 1.23 8.96 -5.34
N ASP A 84 1.11 10.05 -4.57
CA ASP A 84 2.25 10.96 -4.30
C ASP A 84 3.44 10.25 -3.61
N SER A 85 3.17 9.13 -2.95
CA SER A 85 4.17 8.19 -2.47
C SER A 85 3.56 6.81 -2.21
N TRP A 86 4.33 5.75 -2.45
CA TRP A 86 3.99 4.41 -1.96
C TRP A 86 4.37 4.29 -0.49
N HIS A 87 3.37 4.27 0.36
CA HIS A 87 3.57 4.21 1.80
C HIS A 87 2.48 3.37 2.45
N THR A 88 2.75 2.96 3.69
CA THR A 88 1.74 2.44 4.61
C THR A 88 1.64 3.36 5.82
N THR A 89 0.42 3.75 6.18
CA THR A 89 0.17 4.62 7.33
C THR A 89 0.33 3.81 8.61
N VAL A 90 1.22 4.26 9.50
CA VAL A 90 1.44 3.69 10.84
C VAL A 90 0.41 4.23 11.82
N LEU A 91 0.22 5.55 11.84
CA LEU A 91 -0.68 6.24 12.76
C LEU A 91 -1.21 7.52 12.12
N TYR A 92 -2.52 7.74 12.14
CA TYR A 92 -3.13 9.02 11.79
C TYR A 92 -3.27 9.88 13.05
N ILE A 93 -2.72 11.10 13.04
CA ILE A 93 -2.71 12.01 14.19
C ILE A 93 -3.83 13.05 14.07
N GLY A 94 -4.03 13.62 12.88
CA GLY A 94 -5.15 14.55 12.64
C GLY A 94 -5.19 15.78 13.55
N GLY A 95 -4.05 16.18 14.13
CA GLY A 95 -3.96 17.25 15.14
C GLY A 95 -4.37 16.84 16.57
N ASP A 96 -4.73 15.58 16.81
CA ASP A 96 -5.05 15.08 18.15
C ASP A 96 -3.76 14.80 18.94
N VAL A 97 -3.46 15.69 19.89
CA VAL A 97 -2.29 15.58 20.78
C VAL A 97 -2.29 14.26 21.56
N ALA A 98 -3.45 13.66 21.85
CA ALA A 98 -3.53 12.38 22.56
C ALA A 98 -2.88 11.24 21.76
N GLN A 99 -2.83 11.34 20.42
CA GLN A 99 -2.18 10.34 19.56
C GLN A 99 -0.67 10.24 19.84
N THR A 100 -0.04 11.34 20.28
CA THR A 100 1.39 11.36 20.66
C THR A 100 1.70 10.49 21.88
N GLN A 101 0.69 10.15 22.67
CA GLN A 101 0.83 9.34 23.87
C GLN A 101 0.56 7.84 23.60
N THR A 102 0.19 7.49 22.36
CA THR A 102 -0.09 6.09 22.01
C THR A 102 1.22 5.30 21.82
N PRO A 103 1.20 3.96 22.04
CA PRO A 103 2.36 3.12 21.76
C PRO A 103 2.82 3.17 20.30
N TYR A 104 1.91 3.45 19.36
CA TYR A 104 2.22 3.58 17.93
C TYR A 104 3.13 4.78 17.67
N TYR A 105 2.85 5.93 18.30
CA TYR A 105 3.68 7.12 18.18
C TYR A 105 5.01 6.95 18.90
N GLN A 106 4.99 6.51 20.17
CA GLN A 106 6.18 6.46 21.03
C GLN A 106 7.26 5.49 20.55
N GLN A 107 6.88 4.43 19.83
CA GLN A 107 7.87 3.48 19.30
C GLN A 107 8.45 3.89 17.95
N PHE A 108 7.76 4.79 17.23
CA PHE A 108 8.10 5.09 15.85
C PHE A 108 9.50 5.70 15.85
N GLN A 109 10.40 5.14 15.04
CA GLN A 109 11.80 5.54 14.99
C GLN A 109 12.12 6.02 13.58
N PRO A 110 12.19 7.32 13.37
CA PRO A 110 12.43 7.82 12.03
C PRO A 110 13.88 7.59 11.60
N GLY A 111 14.06 7.41 10.30
CA GLY A 111 15.25 6.82 9.69
C GLY A 111 15.36 5.29 9.80
N LYS A 112 14.51 4.61 10.58
CA LYS A 112 14.57 3.14 10.70
C LYS A 112 14.16 2.50 9.38
N GLU A 113 15.03 1.66 8.82
CA GLU A 113 14.67 0.83 7.67
C GLU A 113 13.65 -0.23 8.09
N VAL A 114 12.55 -0.32 7.35
CA VAL A 114 11.51 -1.34 7.55
C VAL A 114 11.29 -2.08 6.23
N LEU A 115 11.12 -3.38 6.30
CA LEU A 115 10.79 -4.16 5.11
C LEU A 115 9.29 -4.08 4.85
N LEU A 116 8.92 -3.58 3.67
CA LEU A 116 7.54 -3.48 3.23
C LEU A 116 7.32 -4.47 2.09
N GLU A 117 6.45 -5.46 2.32
CA GLU A 117 6.20 -6.56 1.39
C GLU A 117 4.69 -6.75 1.21
N SER A 118 4.28 -6.96 -0.04
CA SER A 118 2.94 -7.41 -0.38
C SER A 118 3.02 -8.59 -1.35
N PHE A 119 2.19 -9.60 -1.12
CA PHE A 119 1.95 -10.70 -2.05
C PHE A 119 0.60 -10.57 -2.76
N THR A 120 -0.14 -9.50 -2.45
CA THR A 120 -1.57 -9.43 -2.69
C THR A 120 -1.88 -8.20 -3.53
N PHE A 121 -2.49 -8.44 -4.68
CA PHE A 121 -2.99 -7.44 -5.60
C PHE A 121 -4.52 -7.41 -5.48
N VAL A 122 -5.05 -6.29 -5.03
CA VAL A 122 -6.49 -6.02 -5.00
C VAL A 122 -6.80 -4.95 -6.03
N TYR A 123 -7.76 -5.24 -6.90
CA TYR A 123 -8.12 -4.39 -8.03
C TYR A 123 -9.62 -4.20 -8.09
N VAL A 124 -10.03 -2.94 -8.13
CA VAL A 124 -11.40 -2.52 -8.40
C VAL A 124 -11.37 -1.78 -9.75
N PRO A 125 -12.05 -2.30 -10.79
CA PRO A 125 -12.02 -1.73 -12.14
C PRO A 125 -12.26 -0.23 -12.16
N GLU A 126 -11.39 0.49 -12.88
CA GLU A 126 -11.36 1.94 -13.05
C GLU A 126 -11.27 2.77 -11.76
N ARG A 127 -11.17 2.13 -10.58
CA ARG A 127 -11.26 2.81 -9.27
C ARG A 127 -9.94 2.85 -8.54
N ILE A 128 -9.39 1.70 -8.13
CA ILE A 128 -8.18 1.66 -7.31
C ILE A 128 -7.47 0.31 -7.42
N ILE A 129 -6.14 0.35 -7.28
CA ILE A 129 -5.28 -0.82 -7.06
C ILE A 129 -4.54 -0.64 -5.75
N CYS A 130 -4.64 -1.63 -4.85
CA CYS A 130 -3.97 -1.62 -3.56
C CYS A 130 -3.62 -3.04 -3.11
N GLY A 131 -2.87 -3.16 -2.02
CA GLY A 131 -2.56 -4.46 -1.43
C GLY A 131 -2.22 -4.36 0.05
N PRO A 132 -2.65 -5.33 0.88
CA PRO A 132 -2.22 -5.40 2.27
C PRO A 132 -0.71 -5.62 2.35
N VAL A 133 -0.11 -5.07 3.38
CA VAL A 133 1.31 -5.22 3.73
C VAL A 133 1.45 -5.62 5.18
N PHE A 134 2.55 -6.29 5.50
CA PHE A 134 2.77 -6.82 6.85
C PHE A 134 4.17 -6.42 7.37
N PRO A 135 4.39 -5.13 7.68
CA PRO A 135 5.66 -4.67 8.22
C PRO A 135 5.99 -5.40 9.52
N LYS A 136 7.28 -5.71 9.69
CA LYS A 136 7.81 -6.31 10.92
C LYS A 136 8.44 -5.22 11.79
N ASP A 137 8.47 -5.48 13.09
CA ASP A 137 9.19 -4.64 14.07
C ASP A 137 8.70 -3.18 14.17
N VAL A 138 7.41 -2.96 13.89
CA VAL A 138 6.69 -1.70 14.06
C VAL A 138 5.21 -2.01 14.36
N LEU A 139 4.64 -1.42 15.40
CA LEU A 139 3.19 -1.50 15.64
C LEU A 139 2.49 -0.47 14.77
N ILE A 140 1.40 -0.90 14.15
CA ILE A 140 0.59 -0.09 13.24
C ILE A 140 -0.81 0.00 13.81
N ALA A 141 -1.37 1.20 13.82
CA ALA A 141 -2.73 1.45 14.31
C ALA A 141 -3.80 1.02 13.29
N ASN A 142 -3.47 1.03 12.00
CA ASN A 142 -4.37 0.58 10.94
C ASN A 142 -4.60 -0.94 11.03
N ASN A 143 -5.87 -1.37 11.07
CA ASN A 143 -6.26 -2.79 11.13
C ASN A 143 -5.86 -3.56 9.86
N CYS A 144 -5.81 -2.88 8.72
CA CYS A 144 -5.32 -3.42 7.46
C CYS A 144 -4.22 -2.52 6.90
N PRO A 145 -2.97 -2.63 7.41
CA PRO A 145 -1.85 -1.91 6.82
C PRO A 145 -1.75 -2.28 5.34
N HIS A 146 -1.64 -1.28 4.48
CA HIS A 146 -1.64 -1.48 3.03
C HIS A 146 -0.80 -0.44 2.32
N VAL A 147 -0.63 -0.65 1.02
CA VAL A 147 -0.08 0.32 0.08
C VAL A 147 -1.10 0.53 -1.04
N THR A 148 -1.45 1.79 -1.31
CA THR A 148 -2.13 2.15 -2.56
C THR A 148 -1.10 2.13 -3.68
N MET A 149 -1.38 1.44 -4.78
CA MET A 149 -0.45 1.26 -5.90
C MET A 149 -0.80 2.16 -7.08
N MET A 150 -2.10 2.24 -7.43
CA MET A 150 -2.65 3.12 -8.46
C MET A 150 -4.02 3.66 -8.03
N MET A 151 -4.33 4.88 -8.43
CA MET A 151 -5.61 5.55 -8.21
C MET A 151 -6.28 5.81 -9.56
N GLY A 152 -7.53 5.39 -9.72
CA GLY A 152 -8.38 5.73 -10.86
C GLY A 152 -9.37 6.81 -10.46
N GLN A 153 -10.66 6.50 -10.51
CA GLN A 153 -11.71 7.44 -10.07
C GLN A 153 -11.81 7.58 -8.54
N TRP A 154 -11.17 6.71 -7.76
CA TRP A 154 -11.14 6.79 -6.30
C TRP A 154 -9.80 7.33 -5.79
N SER A 155 -9.86 8.06 -4.67
CA SER A 155 -8.68 8.56 -3.96
C SER A 155 -7.99 7.46 -3.16
N ALA A 156 -6.73 7.68 -2.77
CA ALA A 156 -5.96 6.72 -1.97
C ALA A 156 -6.69 6.30 -0.67
N VAL A 157 -7.45 7.20 -0.05
CA VAL A 157 -8.22 6.90 1.18
C VAL A 157 -9.21 5.74 0.95
N ALA A 158 -9.74 5.60 -0.27
CA ALA A 158 -10.71 4.55 -0.59
C ALA A 158 -10.14 3.13 -0.52
N SER A 159 -8.82 2.96 -0.55
CA SER A 159 -8.18 1.66 -0.32
C SER A 159 -8.53 1.10 1.06
N ASN A 160 -8.71 1.95 2.09
CA ASN A 160 -9.19 1.50 3.40
C ASN A 160 -10.57 0.84 3.28
N TYR A 161 -11.51 1.45 2.55
CA TYR A 161 -12.86 0.89 2.40
C TYR A 161 -12.87 -0.45 1.66
N VAL A 162 -12.05 -0.58 0.62
CA VAL A 162 -11.90 -1.85 -0.12
C VAL A 162 -11.37 -2.95 0.79
N LEU A 163 -10.28 -2.67 1.49
CA LEU A 163 -9.61 -3.67 2.32
C LEU A 163 -10.42 -3.98 3.58
N GLU A 164 -11.11 -3.00 4.14
CA GLU A 164 -12.04 -3.25 5.23
C GLU A 164 -13.17 -4.17 4.80
N ALA A 165 -13.76 -3.97 3.62
CA ALA A 165 -14.84 -4.80 3.09
C ALA A 165 -14.40 -6.23 2.76
N LEU A 166 -13.13 -6.43 2.41
CA LEU A 166 -12.58 -7.76 2.12
C LEU A 166 -12.13 -8.50 3.40
N PHE A 167 -11.36 -7.83 4.25
CA PHE A 167 -10.53 -8.48 5.28
C PHE A 167 -10.98 -8.20 6.71
N THR A 168 -11.90 -7.27 6.91
CA THR A 168 -12.42 -6.90 8.23
C THR A 168 -13.94 -6.81 8.17
N LYS A 169 -14.60 -6.38 9.26
CA LYS A 169 -16.05 -6.09 9.28
C LYS A 169 -16.92 -7.20 8.64
N ASP A 170 -16.62 -8.46 8.97
CA ASP A 170 -17.30 -9.65 8.44
C ASP A 170 -17.12 -9.86 6.91
N GLY A 171 -16.01 -9.35 6.38
CA GLY A 171 -15.62 -9.49 4.98
C GLY A 171 -15.28 -10.93 4.60
N PRO A 172 -15.41 -11.29 3.31
CA PRO A 172 -15.31 -12.67 2.84
C PRO A 172 -13.93 -13.31 3.02
N LEU A 173 -12.88 -12.51 3.26
CA LEU A 173 -11.50 -12.96 3.46
C LEU A 173 -10.97 -12.64 4.86
N GLN A 174 -11.85 -12.34 5.81
CA GLN A 174 -11.45 -11.99 7.17
C GLN A 174 -10.70 -13.14 7.86
N SER A 175 -11.13 -14.39 7.67
CA SER A 175 -10.49 -15.56 8.28
C SER A 175 -9.05 -15.74 7.76
N GLU A 176 -8.86 -15.68 6.45
CA GLU A 176 -7.57 -15.77 5.78
C GLU A 176 -6.63 -14.65 6.25
N TYR A 177 -7.16 -13.43 6.38
CA TYR A 177 -6.39 -12.29 6.86
C TYR A 177 -5.95 -12.44 8.32
N GLN A 178 -6.86 -12.85 9.21
CA GLN A 178 -6.56 -13.11 10.63
C GLN A 178 -5.54 -14.23 10.81
N ASN A 179 -5.63 -15.28 9.98
CA ASN A 179 -4.69 -16.41 9.97
C ASN A 179 -3.36 -16.13 9.25
N LYS A 180 -3.10 -14.87 8.88
CA LYS A 180 -1.84 -14.42 8.24
C LYS A 180 -1.56 -15.10 6.90
N PHE A 181 -2.59 -15.59 6.20
CA PHE A 181 -2.45 -16.17 4.86
C PHE A 181 -1.78 -15.19 3.89
N PHE A 182 -2.24 -13.94 3.86
CA PHE A 182 -1.69 -12.89 2.98
C PHE A 182 -0.30 -12.38 3.38
N ALA A 183 0.18 -12.71 4.58
CA ALA A 183 1.53 -12.38 5.03
C ALA A 183 2.56 -13.47 4.65
N SER A 184 2.09 -14.63 4.18
CA SER A 184 2.93 -15.77 3.80
C SER A 184 3.21 -15.79 2.30
N ALA A 185 4.40 -16.26 1.93
CA ALA A 185 4.75 -16.55 0.55
C ALA A 185 4.05 -17.82 0.01
N GLU A 186 3.42 -18.60 0.88
CA GLU A 186 2.74 -19.84 0.56
C GLU A 186 1.28 -19.62 0.18
N GLY A 187 0.75 -20.51 -0.67
CA GLY A 187 -0.63 -20.49 -1.12
C GLY A 187 -0.91 -19.41 -2.16
N THR A 188 -1.77 -19.77 -3.12
CA THR A 188 -2.30 -18.86 -4.13
C THR A 188 -3.77 -18.59 -3.86
N LEU A 189 -4.24 -17.41 -4.24
CA LEU A 189 -5.66 -17.07 -4.25
C LEU A 189 -5.93 -16.22 -5.48
N ILE A 190 -6.88 -16.62 -6.31
CA ILE A 190 -7.37 -15.77 -7.40
C ILE A 190 -8.88 -15.82 -7.32
N GLN A 191 -9.50 -14.71 -6.97
CA GLN A 191 -10.94 -14.64 -6.73
C GLN A 191 -11.53 -13.31 -7.22
N LYS A 192 -12.80 -13.37 -7.61
CA LYS A 192 -13.65 -12.23 -7.91
C LYS A 192 -14.80 -12.21 -6.92
N PHE A 193 -14.99 -11.08 -6.25
CA PHE A 193 -16.17 -10.81 -5.42
C PHE A 193 -17.10 -9.88 -6.17
N GLN A 194 -18.33 -10.31 -6.38
CA GLN A 194 -19.31 -9.55 -7.13
C GLN A 194 -20.19 -8.71 -6.22
N ASN A 195 -20.58 -7.53 -6.70
CA ASN A 195 -21.56 -6.66 -6.05
C ASN A 195 -21.22 -6.30 -4.58
N LEU A 196 -19.95 -6.04 -4.28
CA LEU A 196 -19.56 -5.54 -2.95
C LEU A 196 -19.96 -4.07 -2.80
N ALA A 197 -20.64 -3.75 -1.71
CA ALA A 197 -20.97 -2.38 -1.34
C ALA A 197 -19.75 -1.70 -0.70
N ILE A 198 -19.08 -0.83 -1.45
CA ILE A 198 -17.84 -0.15 -1.05
C ILE A 198 -17.95 1.32 -1.42
N ASN A 199 -17.65 2.22 -0.48
CA ASN A 199 -17.64 3.67 -0.73
C ASN A 199 -18.94 4.20 -1.36
N ASN A 200 -20.11 3.70 -0.91
CA ASN A 200 -21.44 4.00 -1.47
C ASN A 200 -21.68 3.56 -2.92
N GLU A 201 -20.80 2.74 -3.50
CA GLU A 201 -20.96 2.11 -4.80
C GLU A 201 -21.09 0.58 -4.65
N VAL A 202 -21.68 -0.06 -5.65
CA VAL A 202 -21.69 -1.53 -5.78
C VAL A 202 -20.70 -1.88 -6.87
N VAL A 203 -19.63 -2.59 -6.50
CA VAL A 203 -18.50 -2.86 -7.40
C VAL A 203 -18.10 -4.33 -7.36
N ASP A 204 -17.47 -4.78 -8.44
CA ASP A 204 -16.74 -6.04 -8.46
C ASP A 204 -15.30 -5.82 -8.00
N VAL A 205 -14.77 -6.76 -7.22
CA VAL A 205 -13.40 -6.69 -6.68
C VAL A 205 -12.65 -7.96 -7.05
N TYR A 206 -11.49 -7.78 -7.67
CA TYR A 206 -10.58 -8.87 -8.02
C TYR A 206 -9.43 -8.90 -7.02
N ILE A 207 -9.08 -10.09 -6.58
CA ILE A 207 -7.91 -10.31 -5.73
C ILE A 207 -7.03 -11.40 -6.33
N ILE A 208 -5.72 -11.13 -6.33
CA ILE A 208 -4.69 -12.13 -6.56
C ILE A 208 -3.76 -12.13 -5.36
N LYS A 209 -3.50 -13.31 -4.81
CA LYS A 209 -2.33 -13.61 -3.99
C LYS A 209 -1.46 -14.60 -4.75
N VAL A 210 -0.20 -14.23 -4.98
CA VAL A 210 0.78 -15.09 -5.65
C VAL A 210 1.67 -15.83 -4.65
N THR A 211 2.22 -16.96 -5.10
CA THR A 211 3.36 -17.65 -4.48
C THR A 211 4.64 -17.27 -5.23
N GLY A 212 5.75 -17.06 -4.51
CA GLY A 212 7.07 -16.86 -5.13
C GLY A 212 7.77 -15.57 -4.71
N ASP A 213 8.71 -15.12 -5.55
CA ASP A 213 9.54 -13.93 -5.30
C ASP A 213 8.68 -12.65 -5.30
N LYS A 214 8.94 -11.78 -4.32
CA LYS A 214 8.11 -10.62 -3.98
C LYS A 214 8.56 -9.37 -4.74
N PRO A 215 7.67 -8.39 -4.96
CA PRO A 215 8.12 -7.01 -4.97
C PRO A 215 8.68 -6.67 -3.57
N HIS A 216 9.93 -6.23 -3.52
CA HIS A 216 10.64 -5.86 -2.28
C HIS A 216 10.79 -4.34 -2.17
N PHE A 217 9.83 -3.69 -1.52
CA PHE A 217 9.93 -2.26 -1.29
C PHE A 217 10.94 -2.00 -0.17
N LYS A 218 12.13 -1.52 -0.54
CA LYS A 218 13.06 -0.96 0.44
C LYS A 218 12.45 0.36 0.91
N SER A 219 12.16 0.47 2.21
CA SER A 219 11.59 1.67 2.80
C SER A 219 12.55 2.28 3.82
N ILE A 220 12.56 3.60 3.88
CA ILE A 220 13.22 4.37 4.93
C ILE A 220 12.08 4.97 5.76
N GLY A 221 12.07 4.75 7.07
CA GLY A 221 11.18 5.50 7.97
C GLY A 221 11.49 6.98 7.79
N ASP A 222 10.55 7.77 7.30
CA ASP A 222 10.78 9.18 6.99
C ASP A 222 9.94 10.03 7.92
N GLU A 223 10.60 10.87 8.72
CA GLU A 223 9.98 11.90 9.57
C GLU A 223 9.60 13.13 8.73
N GLU A 224 10.25 13.33 7.57
CA GLU A 224 10.29 14.59 6.83
C GLU A 224 9.31 14.69 5.67
N LYS A 225 8.56 13.64 5.31
CA LYS A 225 7.44 13.79 4.36
C LYS A 225 6.16 14.24 5.04
N VAL A 226 6.25 15.40 5.67
CA VAL A 226 5.11 16.29 5.90
C VAL A 226 4.70 16.84 4.54
N TYR A 227 3.81 16.14 3.82
CA TYR A 227 2.91 16.87 2.93
C TYR A 227 1.94 17.64 3.81
N ALA A 228 2.37 18.81 4.27
CA ALA A 228 1.46 19.91 4.54
C ALA A 228 0.98 20.46 3.18
N GLN A 229 0.34 19.61 2.36
CA GLN A 229 -0.75 20.11 1.56
C GLN A 229 -1.97 19.96 2.44
N ALA A 230 -2.26 21.02 3.19
CA ALA A 230 -3.63 21.32 3.52
C ALA A 230 -4.38 21.40 2.18
N GLN A 231 -4.94 20.28 1.73
CA GLN A 231 -6.13 20.33 0.92
C GLN A 231 -7.17 20.98 1.83
N GLN A 232 -7.34 22.29 1.66
CA GLN A 232 -8.64 22.88 1.94
C GLN A 232 -9.64 22.04 1.14
N MET A 233 -10.47 21.28 1.86
CA MET A 233 -11.73 20.80 1.30
C MET A 233 -12.61 22.01 0.96
#